data_AF-A0A189XG96-F1
#
_entry.id   AF-A0A189XG96-F1
#
_cell.length_a   1.000
_cell.length_b   1.000
_cell.length_c   1.000
_cell.angle_alpha   90.00
_cell.angle_beta   90.00
_cell.angle_gamma   90.00
#
_symmetry.space_group_name_H-M   'P 1'
#
loop_
_entity.id
_entity.type
_entity.pdbx_description
1 polymer ?
#
loop_
_entity_poly.entity_id
_entity_poly.type
_entity_poly.pdbx_seq_one_letter_code
_entity_poly.pdbx_strand_id
1 'polypeptide(L)'
;MMTFRPAGLLFVALACVILVTVHDTEAAPSCGPTRTHVDASTCKHGTVEDWCRNRVCAKGPGEECGGEWGELGKCGGGMYCSCGFCSGCNTNLECWFGHFC
;
A
#
# COMPACT_ATOMS: atom_id res chain seq x y z
N MET A 1 -5.73 -15.93 -52.05
CA MET A 1 -6.04 -14.57 -51.57
C MET A 1 -7.05 -14.69 -50.45
N MET A 2 -6.62 -14.53 -49.19
CA MET A 2 -7.49 -14.60 -48.02
C MET A 2 -8.32 -13.31 -47.94
N THR A 3 -9.64 -13.43 -48.07
CA THR A 3 -10.57 -12.31 -47.91
C THR A 3 -10.72 -11.98 -46.43
N PHE A 4 -9.98 -10.97 -45.96
CA PHE A 4 -10.15 -10.41 -44.63
C PHE A 4 -11.52 -9.72 -44.55
N ARG A 5 -12.47 -10.28 -43.78
CA ARG A 5 -13.81 -9.69 -43.62
C ARG A 5 -13.69 -8.46 -42.70
N PRO A 6 -14.03 -7.24 -43.16
CA PRO A 6 -13.82 -6.01 -42.40
C PRO A 6 -14.60 -5.99 -41.07
N ALA A 7 -15.69 -6.75 -40.97
CA ALA A 7 -16.45 -6.93 -39.74
C ALA A 7 -15.62 -7.61 -38.61
N GLY A 8 -14.77 -8.58 -38.93
CA GLY A 8 -13.96 -9.27 -37.92
C GLY A 8 -12.91 -8.36 -37.28
N LEU A 9 -12.30 -7.49 -38.08
CA LEU A 9 -11.37 -6.46 -37.58
C LEU A 9 -12.08 -5.45 -36.68
N LEU A 10 -13.31 -5.06 -37.01
CA LEU A 10 -14.10 -4.12 -36.20
C LEU A 10 -14.45 -4.71 -34.82
N PHE A 11 -14.86 -5.98 -34.78
CA PHE A 11 -15.15 -6.68 -33.51
C PHE A 11 -13.91 -6.82 -32.62
N VAL A 12 -12.76 -7.17 -33.20
CA VAL A 12 -11.50 -7.26 -32.45
C VAL A 12 -11.09 -5.88 -31.91
N ALA A 13 -11.21 -4.83 -32.72
CA ALA A 13 -10.89 -3.46 -32.29
C ALA A 13 -11.80 -2.99 -31.14
N LEU A 14 -13.12 -3.25 -31.23
CA LEU A 14 -14.06 -2.92 -30.16
C LEU A 14 -13.77 -3.71 -28.88
N ALA A 15 -13.44 -5.00 -28.98
CA ALA A 15 -13.05 -5.81 -27.83
C ALA A 15 -11.77 -5.29 -27.17
N CYS A 16 -10.76 -4.89 -27.95
CA CYS A 16 -9.55 -4.27 -27.43
C CYS A 16 -9.83 -2.93 -26.74
N VAL A 17 -10.68 -2.07 -27.31
CA VAL A 17 -11.05 -0.79 -26.69
C VAL A 17 -11.75 -1.01 -25.36
N ILE A 18 -12.72 -1.92 -25.31
CA ILE A 18 -13.42 -2.27 -24.06
C ILE A 18 -12.38 -2.74 -23.03
N LEU A 19 -11.55 -3.73 -23.36
CA LEU A 19 -10.52 -4.27 -22.46
C LEU A 19 -9.60 -3.19 -21.91
N VAL A 20 -9.12 -2.24 -22.74
CA VAL A 20 -8.25 -1.14 -22.32
C VAL A 20 -8.98 -0.15 -21.39
N THR A 21 -10.28 0.07 -21.59
CA THR A 21 -11.06 0.99 -20.75
C THR A 21 -11.49 0.42 -19.39
N VAL A 22 -11.47 -0.91 -19.21
CA VAL A 22 -11.84 -1.55 -17.92
C VAL A 22 -10.66 -1.66 -16.95
N HIS A 23 -9.50 -1.09 -17.26
CA HIS A 23 -8.43 -1.00 -16.28
C HIS A 23 -8.80 0.09 -15.27
N ASP A 24 -9.17 -0.32 -14.06
CA ASP A 24 -9.18 0.57 -12.91
C ASP A 24 -7.75 1.08 -12.71
N THR A 25 -7.46 2.28 -13.19
CA THR A 25 -6.21 2.96 -12.90
C THR A 25 -6.36 3.60 -11.52
N GLU A 26 -6.15 2.82 -10.47
CA GLU A 26 -5.94 3.33 -9.11
C GLU A 26 -4.64 4.15 -9.15
N ALA A 27 -4.77 5.47 -9.30
CA ALA A 27 -3.63 6.35 -9.28
C ALA A 27 -3.10 6.44 -7.85
N ALA A 28 -1.80 6.20 -7.67
CA ALA A 28 -1.17 6.36 -6.37
C ALA A 28 -1.40 7.77 -5.80
N PRO A 29 -1.60 7.92 -4.47
CA PRO A 29 -1.75 9.22 -3.84
C PRO A 29 -0.58 10.14 -4.15
N SER A 30 -0.88 11.39 -4.50
CA SER A 30 0.14 12.41 -4.73
C SER A 30 0.81 12.83 -3.43
N CYS A 31 2.13 12.93 -3.45
CA CYS A 31 2.91 13.43 -2.32
C CYS A 31 3.03 14.96 -2.36
N GLY A 32 3.03 15.58 -1.19
CA GLY A 32 3.30 17.01 -1.05
C GLY A 32 4.74 17.39 -1.46
N PRO A 33 5.00 18.67 -1.74
CA PRO A 33 6.31 19.13 -2.20
C PRO A 33 7.40 19.08 -1.10
N THR A 34 6.99 19.10 0.16
CA THR A 34 7.90 19.12 1.32
C THR A 34 7.72 17.85 2.13
N ARG A 35 8.85 17.26 2.55
CA ARG A 35 8.84 16.11 3.45
C ARG A 35 8.60 16.55 4.88
N THR A 36 7.68 15.88 5.55
CA THR A 36 7.42 16.08 6.98
C THR A 36 8.27 15.12 7.79
N HIS A 37 8.84 15.61 8.89
CA HIS A 37 9.62 14.79 9.80
C HIS A 37 9.14 14.99 11.23
N VAL A 38 8.53 13.94 11.79
CA VAL A 38 8.21 13.92 13.23
C VAL A 38 9.50 13.83 14.05
N ASP A 39 9.46 14.36 15.27
CA ASP A 39 10.55 14.20 16.23
C ASP A 39 10.57 12.77 16.76
N ALA A 40 11.73 12.10 16.68
CA ALA A 40 11.86 10.71 17.09
C ALA A 40 11.56 10.48 18.58
N SER A 41 11.80 11.49 19.43
CA SER A 41 11.50 11.41 20.87
C SER A 41 10.00 11.34 21.19
N THR A 42 9.15 11.77 20.25
CA THR A 42 7.69 11.74 20.41
C THR A 42 7.06 10.41 20.01
N CYS A 43 7.81 9.53 19.31
CA CYS A 43 7.26 8.30 18.76
C CYS A 43 7.59 7.09 19.64
N LYS A 44 6.56 6.55 20.31
CA LYS A 44 6.67 5.41 21.23
C LYS A 44 7.32 4.15 20.60
N HIS A 45 7.02 3.88 19.33
CA HIS A 45 7.49 2.69 18.61
C HIS A 45 8.58 3.01 17.57
N GLY A 46 9.24 4.17 17.73
CA GLY A 46 10.21 4.68 16.77
C GLY A 46 9.57 5.30 15.53
N THR A 47 10.37 5.52 14.51
CA THR A 47 9.95 6.21 13.28
C THR A 47 10.14 5.35 12.04
N VAL A 48 9.27 5.53 11.06
CA VAL A 48 9.29 4.85 9.75
C VAL A 48 9.05 5.87 8.63
N GLU A 49 9.34 5.47 7.40
CA GLU A 49 9.00 6.25 6.21
C GLU A 49 7.65 5.82 5.64
N ASP A 50 6.73 6.77 5.45
CA ASP A 50 5.47 6.52 4.75
C ASP A 50 5.68 6.38 3.22
N TRP A 51 4.58 6.24 2.46
CA TRP A 51 4.61 6.21 0.99
C TRP A 51 5.35 7.39 0.35
N CYS A 52 5.20 8.57 0.95
CA CYS A 52 5.78 9.81 0.47
C CYS A 52 7.18 10.08 0.99
N ARG A 53 7.80 9.14 1.72
CA ARG A 53 9.09 9.29 2.40
C ARG A 53 9.10 10.40 3.45
N ASN A 54 7.95 10.68 4.05
CA ASN A 54 7.89 11.45 5.29
C ASN A 54 8.31 10.56 6.44
N ARG A 55 9.03 11.12 7.41
CA ARG A 55 9.31 10.42 8.66
C ARG A 55 8.11 10.56 9.58
N VAL A 56 7.43 9.45 9.85
CA VAL A 56 6.22 9.37 10.69
C VAL A 56 6.44 8.41 11.86
N CYS A 57 5.57 8.47 12.88
CA CYS A 57 5.64 7.52 13.98
C CYS A 57 5.21 6.12 13.51
N ALA A 58 5.96 5.12 13.94
CA ALA A 58 5.66 3.72 13.63
C ALA A 58 4.51 3.20 14.48
N LYS A 59 3.82 2.19 13.95
CA LYS A 59 2.74 1.46 14.62
C LYS A 59 3.27 0.39 15.58
N GLY A 60 2.59 0.22 16.69
CA GLY A 60 2.89 -0.73 17.76
C GLY A 60 2.16 -2.07 17.64
N PRO A 61 2.37 -2.98 18.59
CA PRO A 61 1.74 -4.31 18.60
C PRO A 61 0.21 -4.26 18.55
N GLY A 62 -0.39 -4.95 17.59
CA GLY A 62 -1.85 -5.02 17.42
C GLY A 62 -2.50 -3.74 16.91
N GLU A 63 -1.73 -2.70 16.58
CA GLU A 63 -2.27 -1.51 15.90
C GLU A 63 -2.49 -1.77 14.41
N GLU A 64 -3.45 -1.05 13.83
CA GLU A 64 -3.73 -1.11 12.40
C GLU A 64 -2.55 -0.65 11.54
N CYS A 65 -2.35 -1.32 10.41
CA CYS A 65 -1.29 -1.07 9.45
C CYS A 65 -1.69 -1.49 8.03
N GLY A 66 -0.88 -1.09 7.05
CA GLY A 66 -1.09 -1.46 5.65
C GLY A 66 -2.00 -0.46 4.93
N GLY A 67 -2.94 -0.98 4.15
CA GLY A 67 -3.58 -0.23 3.07
C GLY A 67 -2.79 -0.35 1.77
N GLU A 68 -3.43 -0.06 0.64
CA GLU A 68 -2.82 -0.25 -0.69
C GLU A 68 -1.55 0.60 -0.86
N TRP A 69 -1.56 1.79 -0.27
CA TRP A 69 -0.45 2.74 -0.30
C TRP A 69 0.17 2.94 1.08
N GLY A 70 -0.13 2.09 2.06
CA GLY A 70 0.40 2.24 3.42
C GLY A 70 -0.25 3.37 4.22
N GLU A 71 -1.45 3.81 3.83
CA GLU A 71 -2.19 4.92 4.44
C GLU A 71 -2.62 4.64 5.90
N LEU A 72 -2.75 3.37 6.28
CA LEU A 72 -3.01 2.97 7.67
C LEU A 72 -1.74 2.97 8.52
N GLY A 73 -0.56 3.15 7.90
CA GLY A 73 0.73 3.24 8.56
C GLY A 73 1.56 1.96 8.47
N LYS A 74 2.77 2.02 9.04
CA LYS A 74 3.76 0.94 9.03
C LYS A 74 4.20 0.59 10.43
N CYS A 75 4.41 -0.70 10.68
CA CYS A 75 4.85 -1.21 11.97
C CYS A 75 6.29 -0.80 12.30
N GLY A 76 6.57 -0.66 13.60
CA GLY A 76 7.91 -0.40 14.12
C GLY A 76 8.87 -1.58 13.99
N GLY A 77 10.11 -1.36 14.41
CA GLY A 77 11.17 -2.37 14.32
C GLY A 77 10.81 -3.69 15.03
N GLY A 78 11.11 -4.81 14.37
CA GLY A 78 10.82 -6.17 14.87
C GLY A 78 9.41 -6.68 14.57
N MET A 79 8.59 -5.88 13.88
CA MET A 79 7.19 -6.18 13.57
C MET A 79 6.93 -6.13 12.07
N TYR A 80 5.86 -6.79 11.63
CA TYR A 80 5.37 -6.79 10.25
C TYR A 80 3.86 -6.65 10.22
N CYS A 81 3.32 -6.17 9.10
CA CYS A 81 1.88 -6.03 8.93
C CYS A 81 1.26 -7.35 8.46
N SER A 82 0.34 -7.91 9.24
CA SER A 82 -0.39 -9.13 8.92
C SER A 82 -1.88 -8.88 9.12
N CYS A 83 -2.69 -9.18 8.11
CA CYS A 83 -4.15 -9.03 8.19
C CYS A 83 -4.63 -7.62 8.59
N GLY A 84 -3.85 -6.59 8.24
CA GLY A 84 -4.14 -5.20 8.61
C GLY A 84 -3.65 -4.80 10.00
N PHE A 85 -2.91 -5.65 10.72
CA PHE A 85 -2.44 -5.36 12.07
C PHE A 85 -0.97 -5.74 12.29
N CYS A 86 -0.29 -4.98 13.14
CA CYS A 86 1.11 -5.18 13.43
C CYS A 86 1.37 -6.41 14.30
N SER A 87 2.01 -7.41 13.70
CA SER A 87 2.38 -8.69 14.29
C SER A 87 3.89 -8.82 14.49
N GLY A 88 4.31 -9.62 15.47
CA GLY A 88 5.71 -9.77 15.87
C GLY A 88 5.99 -9.18 17.24
N CYS A 89 7.26 -8.86 17.52
CA CYS A 89 7.69 -8.28 18.79
C CYS A 89 8.41 -6.96 18.54
N ASN A 90 8.03 -5.91 19.26
CA ASN A 90 8.72 -4.63 19.16
C ASN A 90 10.09 -4.66 19.87
N THR A 91 10.83 -3.56 19.80
CA THR A 91 12.15 -3.40 20.45
C THR A 91 12.11 -3.46 21.98
N ASN A 92 10.93 -3.29 22.58
CA ASN A 92 10.71 -3.42 24.03
C ASN A 92 10.22 -4.83 24.42
N LEU A 93 10.27 -5.79 23.47
CA LEU A 93 9.82 -7.18 23.66
C LEU A 93 8.32 -7.34 23.94
N GLU A 94 7.51 -6.32 23.63
CA GLU A 94 6.06 -6.46 23.63
C GLU A 94 5.65 -7.13 22.32
N CYS A 95 4.97 -8.28 22.42
CA CYS A 95 4.62 -9.09 21.27
C CYS A 95 3.11 -9.18 21.06
N TRP A 96 2.72 -9.27 19.79
CA TRP A 96 1.35 -9.53 19.38
C TRP A 96 1.33 -10.46 18.17
N PHE A 97 0.56 -11.53 18.25
CA PHE A 97 0.57 -12.64 17.27
C PHE A 97 -0.84 -13.05 16.83
N GLY A 98 -1.86 -12.23 17.08
CA GLY A 98 -3.25 -12.62 16.94
C GLY A 98 -4.04 -11.78 15.95
N HIS A 99 -3.97 -12.11 14.66
CA HIS A 99 -4.98 -11.85 13.64
C HIS A 99 -4.71 -12.82 12.48
N PHE A 100 -5.60 -13.79 12.28
CA PHE A 100 -5.46 -14.81 11.25
C PHE A 100 -6.50 -14.56 10.16
N CYS A 101 -6.00 -14.20 9.01
CA CYS A 101 -6.65 -14.15 7.72
C CYS A 101 -5.82 -15.09 6.81
#